data_AF-A0A843DKQ5-F1
#
_entry.id   AF-A0A843DKQ5-F1
#
_cell.length_a   1.000
_cell.length_b   1.000
_cell.length_c   1.000
_cell.angle_alpha   90.00
_cell.angle_beta   90.00
_cell.angle_gamma   90.00
#
_symmetry.space_group_name_H-M   'P 1'
#
loop_
_entity.id
_entity.type
_entity.pdbx_description
1 polymer ?
#
loop_
_entity_poly.entity_id
_entity_poly.type
_entity_poly.pdbx_seq_one_letter_code
_entity_poly.pdbx_strand_id
1 'polypeptide(L)' 'MEEEQEFEMGLPNGVGEAMLAHAFEKFDIKLEQTEFGPKLIGSYEELEKTKEFLANAIAERLKELEG' A
#
# COMPACT_ATOMS: atom_id res chain seq x y z
N MET A 1 2.63 -22.15 17.85
CA MET A 1 1.79 -21.48 16.86
C MET A 1 2.65 -20.32 16.40
N GLU A 2 3.23 -20.40 15.21
CA GLU A 2 3.97 -19.26 14.65
C GLU A 2 2.90 -18.21 14.34
N GLU A 3 2.86 -17.16 15.16
CA GLU A 3 2.12 -15.96 14.79
C GLU A 3 2.84 -15.43 13.55
N GLU A 4 2.19 -15.46 12.38
CA GLU A 4 2.70 -14.80 11.19
C GLU A 4 3.01 -13.35 11.58
N GLN A 5 4.29 -12.99 11.50
CA GLN A 5 4.73 -11.69 11.96
C GLN A 5 4.14 -10.61 11.04
N GLU A 6 3.13 -9.90 11.53
CA GLU A 6 2.55 -8.74 10.86
C GLU A 6 3.47 -7.53 11.06
N PHE A 7 3.69 -6.80 9.98
CA PHE A 7 4.46 -5.58 9.93
C PHE A 7 3.55 -4.41 9.58
N GLU A 8 4.02 -3.19 9.83
CA GLU A 8 3.29 -1.97 9.54
C GLU A 8 4.04 -1.11 8.53
N MET A 9 3.30 -0.51 7.61
CA MET A 9 3.79 0.45 6.62
C MET A 9 2.89 1.68 6.61
N GLY A 10 3.46 2.88 6.66
CA GLY A 10 2.69 4.10 6.42
C GLY A 10 2.19 4.18 4.98
N LEU A 11 0.94 4.61 4.77
CA LEU A 11 0.41 4.81 3.44
C LEU A 11 1.15 5.99 2.75
N PRO A 12 1.75 5.80 1.56
CA PRO A 12 2.43 6.89 0.88
C PRO A 12 1.45 7.97 0.40
N ASN A 13 1.91 9.22 0.43
CA ASN A 13 1.14 10.36 -0.08
C ASN A 13 0.88 10.21 -1.59
N GLY A 14 -0.29 10.64 -2.04
CA GLY A 14 -0.71 10.52 -3.43
C GLY A 14 -1.39 9.19 -3.79
N VAL A 15 -1.44 8.24 -2.85
CA VAL A 15 -2.28 7.04 -3.01
C VAL A 15 -3.74 7.42 -2.78
N GLY A 16 -4.53 7.36 -3.85
CA GLY A 16 -5.98 7.53 -3.80
C GLY A 16 -6.72 6.22 -3.53
N GLU A 17 -8.01 6.31 -3.19
CA GLU A 17 -8.87 5.17 -2.88
C GLU A 17 -8.86 4.08 -3.96
N ALA A 18 -8.85 4.46 -5.24
CA ALA A 18 -8.82 3.50 -6.35
C ALA A 18 -7.52 2.68 -6.40
N MET A 19 -6.37 3.30 -6.14
CA MET A 19 -5.08 2.57 -6.10
C MET A 19 -5.05 1.62 -4.89
N LEU A 20 -5.63 2.07 -3.78
CA LEU A 20 -5.72 1.33 -2.53
C LEU A 20 -6.65 0.11 -2.66
N ALA A 21 -7.80 0.27 -3.32
CA ALA A 21 -8.70 -0.84 -3.66
C ALA A 21 -7.99 -1.91 -4.49
N HIS A 22 -7.26 -1.53 -5.53
CA HIS A 22 -6.50 -2.49 -6.33
C HIS A 22 -5.36 -3.17 -5.58
N ALA A 23 -4.77 -2.48 -4.58
CA ALA A 23 -3.78 -3.11 -3.72
C ALA A 23 -4.43 -4.19 -2.84
N PHE A 24 -5.60 -3.93 -2.23
CA PHE A 24 -6.34 -4.94 -1.46
C PHE A 24 -6.85 -6.12 -2.28
N GLU A 25 -7.15 -5.92 -3.56
CA GLU A 25 -7.53 -7.02 -4.45
C GLU A 25 -6.35 -7.93 -4.81
N LYS A 26 -5.12 -7.40 -4.79
CA LYS A 26 -3.91 -8.09 -5.26
C LYS A 26 -3.03 -8.65 -4.16
N PHE A 27 -3.05 -8.03 -2.99
CA PHE A 27 -2.15 -8.33 -1.88
C PHE A 27 -2.94 -8.57 -0.60
N ASP A 28 -2.44 -9.47 0.24
CA ASP A 28 -3.03 -9.74 1.54
C ASP A 28 -2.55 -8.72 2.57
N ILE A 29 -3.18 -7.55 2.54
CA ILE A 29 -2.89 -6.40 3.39
C ILE A 29 -4.19 -5.82 3.98
N LYS A 30 -4.09 -5.15 5.12
CA LYS A 30 -5.20 -4.48 5.80
C LYS A 30 -4.92 -2.99 5.96
N LEU A 31 -5.96 -2.17 5.99
CA LEU A 31 -5.86 -0.76 6.40
C LEU A 31 -6.20 -0.61 7.87
N GLU A 32 -5.33 0.06 8.62
CA GLU A 32 -5.61 0.49 9.98
C GLU A 32 -5.56 2.02 10.05
N GLN A 33 -6.61 2.63 10.60
CA GLN A 33 -6.62 4.06 10.88
C GLN A 33 -5.96 4.32 12.24
N THR A 34 -4.86 5.05 12.25
CA THR A 34 -4.16 5.45 13.47
C THR A 34 -4.27 6.95 13.70
N GLU A 35 -3.92 7.41 14.90
CA GLU A 35 -3.88 8.85 15.24
C GLU A 35 -2.92 9.66 14.35
N PHE A 36 -1.94 8.98 13.72
CA PHE A 36 -0.94 9.56 12.82
C PHE A 36 -1.30 9.39 11.33
N GLY A 37 -2.47 8.81 11.05
CA GLY A 37 -2.96 8.53 9.70
C GLY A 37 -3.09 7.03 9.39
N PRO A 38 -3.49 6.70 8.15
CA PRO A 38 -3.69 5.31 7.75
C PRO A 38 -2.37 4.56 7.61
N LYS A 39 -2.36 3.32 8.11
CA LYS A 39 -1.27 2.36 7.96
C LYS A 39 -1.75 1.09 7.26
N LEU A 40 -0.85 0.47 6.53
CA LEU A 40 -1.03 -0.84 5.91
C LEU A 40 -0.37 -1.91 6.78
N ILE A 41 -1.09 -2.98 7.05
CA ILE A 41 -0.67 -4.09 7.90
C ILE A 41 -0.66 -5.37 7.07
N GLY A 42 0.39 -6.18 7.19
CA GLY A 42 0.51 -7.44 6.47
C GLY A 42 1.87 -8.09 6.68
N SER A 43 2.15 -9.17 5.94
CA SER A 43 3.50 -9.76 5.97
C SER A 43 4.51 -8.80 5.30
N TYR A 44 5.79 -8.94 5.66
CA TYR A 44 6.84 -8.12 5.07
C TYR A 44 6.84 -8.20 3.53
N GLU A 45 6.70 -9.41 2.99
CA GLU A 45 6.68 -9.64 1.54
C GLU A 45 5.48 -8.98 0.85
N GLU A 46 4.28 -9.06 1.45
CA GLU A 46 3.08 -8.44 0.88
C GLU A 46 3.14 -6.91 0.94
N LEU A 47 3.69 -6.35 2.02
CA LEU A 47 3.91 -4.91 2.13
C LEU A 47 4.96 -4.41 1.14
N GLU A 48 6.03 -5.16 0.89
CA GLU A 48 7.06 -4.81 -0.10
C GLU A 48 6.48 -4.78 -1.52
N LYS A 49 5.72 -5.83 -1.90
CA LYS A 49 5.00 -5.87 -3.19
C LYS A 49 3.98 -4.73 -3.32
N THR A 50 3.24 -4.45 -2.26
CA THR A 50 2.27 -3.35 -2.20
C THR A 50 2.97 -2.01 -2.41
N LYS A 51 4.10 -1.78 -1.76
CA LYS A 51 4.89 -0.56 -1.89
C LYS A 51 5.34 -0.35 -3.33
N GLU A 52 5.88 -1.38 -3.97
CA GLU A 52 6.27 -1.31 -5.39
C GLU A 52 5.08 -1.03 -6.30
N PHE A 53 3.95 -1.72 -6.09
CA PHE A 53 2.74 -1.51 -6.87
C PHE A 53 2.24 -0.06 -6.79
N LEU A 54 2.14 0.48 -5.56
CA LEU A 54 1.68 1.85 -5.34
C LEU A 54 2.66 2.89 -5.92
N ALA A 55 3.97 2.67 -5.76
CA ALA A 55 4.98 3.55 -6.33
C ALA A 55 4.92 3.59 -7.86
N ASN A 56 4.76 2.43 -8.51
CA ASN A 56 4.61 2.33 -9.95
C ASN A 56 3.32 3.01 -10.43
N ALA A 57 2.19 2.78 -9.76
CA ALA A 57 0.92 3.42 -10.09
C ALA A 57 0.99 4.96 -10.02
N ILE A 58 1.69 5.50 -9.02
CA ILE A 58 1.93 6.95 -8.91
C ILE A 58 2.83 7.43 -10.05
N ALA A 59 3.93 6.72 -10.33
CA ALA A 59 4.86 7.10 -11.39
C ALA A 59 4.21 7.08 -12.78
N GLU A 60 3.33 6.11 -13.06
CA GLU A 60 2.56 6.08 -14.30
C GLU A 60 1.62 7.28 -14.42
N ARG A 61 0.90 7.63 -13.34
CA ARG A 61 0.05 8.82 -13.34
C ARG A 61 0.82 10.11 -13.53
N LEU A 62 2.01 10.24 -12.94
CA LEU A 62 2.86 11.42 -13.15
C LEU A 62 3.26 11.55 -14.62
N LYS A 63 3.67 10.45 -15.26
CA LYS A 63 4.00 10.44 -16.69
C LYS A 63 2.83 10.85 -17.59
N GLU A 64 1.60 10.45 -17.25
CA GLU A 64 0.41 10.88 -17.99
C GLU A 64 0.14 12.39 -17.87
N LEU A 65 0.53 13.00 -16.74
CA LEU A 65 0.35 14.44 -16.50
C LEU A 65 1.47 15.30 -17.09
N GLU A 66 2.67 14.72 -17.27
CA GLU A 66 3.81 15.37 -17.94
C GLU A 66 3.71 15.37 -19.48
N GLY A 67 2.59 14.89 -20.04
CA GLY A 67 2.34 14.77 -21.48
C GLY A 67 2.50 16.05 -22.30
#